data_AF-A0A848YQN1-F1
#
_entry.id   AF-A0A848YQN1-F1
#
_cell.length_a   1.000
_cell.length_b   1.000
_cell.length_c   1.000
_cell.angle_alpha   90.00
_cell.angle_beta   90.00
_cell.angle_gamma   90.00
#
_symmetry.space_group_name_H-M   'P 1'
#
loop_
_entity.id
_entity.type
_entity.pdbx_description
1 polymer ?
#
loop_
_entity_poly.entity_id
_entity_poly.type
_entity_poly.pdbx_seq_one_letter_code
_entity_poly.pdbx_strand_id
1 'polypeptide(L)'
;MAIVKKRLSVVVKPEKLSTVNQPVHGLKKLMNRRIDVYIDSDKQVLSLLALPEFKDSGLRIVAELESIASYPYLHKKHAELAPRLAEVLKEMKSMGLFEKFLEHVRNQNEE
;
A
#
# COMPACT_ATOMS: atom_id res chain seq x y z
N MET A 1 -5.42 -8.27 1.89
CA MET A 1 -5.71 -8.27 3.34
C MET A 1 -5.50 -9.61 4.07
N ALA A 2 -5.72 -10.78 3.44
CA ALA A 2 -5.58 -12.07 4.14
C ALA A 2 -4.18 -12.33 4.74
N ILE A 3 -3.12 -11.84 4.06
CA ILE A 3 -1.73 -12.02 4.48
C ILE A 3 -1.44 -11.25 5.79
N VAL A 4 -1.81 -9.96 5.86
CA VAL A 4 -1.60 -9.14 7.06
C VAL A 4 -2.26 -9.76 8.29
N LYS A 5 -3.53 -10.20 8.18
CA LYS A 5 -4.23 -10.86 9.30
C LYS A 5 -3.50 -12.12 9.75
N LYS A 6 -2.99 -12.94 8.82
CA LYS A 6 -2.22 -14.16 9.12
C LYS A 6 -0.89 -13.86 9.83
N ARG A 7 -0.17 -12.81 9.41
CA ARG A 7 1.08 -12.38 10.06
C ARG A 7 0.82 -11.85 11.47
N LEU A 8 -0.23 -11.07 11.67
CA LEU A 8 -0.52 -10.48 12.97
C LEU A 8 -1.13 -11.46 13.97
N SER A 9 -1.89 -12.46 13.51
CA SER A 9 -2.55 -13.42 14.40
C SER A 9 -1.59 -14.27 15.24
N VAL A 10 -0.30 -14.35 14.87
CA VAL A 10 0.72 -15.07 15.64
C VAL A 10 1.38 -14.22 16.73
N VAL A 11 1.24 -12.88 16.68
CA VAL A 11 1.90 -11.94 17.61
C VAL A 11 0.93 -11.00 18.33
N VAL A 12 -0.32 -10.87 17.88
CA VAL A 12 -1.36 -10.02 18.47
C VAL A 12 -2.57 -10.87 18.81
N LYS A 13 -3.10 -10.70 20.02
CA LYS A 13 -4.33 -11.38 20.46
C LYS A 13 -5.53 -10.98 19.57
N PRO A 14 -6.44 -11.91 19.22
CA PRO A 14 -7.56 -11.63 18.33
C PRO A 14 -8.43 -10.43 18.76
N GLU A 15 -8.59 -10.21 20.07
CA GLU A 15 -9.43 -9.14 20.63
C GLU A 15 -8.80 -7.75 20.44
N LYS A 16 -7.49 -7.69 20.16
CA LYS A 16 -6.75 -6.46 19.86
C LYS A 16 -6.63 -6.20 18.36
N LEU A 17 -7.17 -7.09 17.52
CA LEU A 17 -7.18 -6.95 16.07
C LEU A 17 -8.53 -6.42 15.61
N SER A 18 -8.52 -5.31 14.90
CA SER A 18 -9.71 -4.75 14.27
C SER A 18 -9.41 -4.31 12.85
N THR A 19 -10.43 -4.38 11.99
CA THR A 19 -10.35 -3.92 10.61
C THR A 19 -10.99 -2.55 10.47
N VAL A 20 -10.48 -1.76 9.54
CA VAL A 20 -11.11 -0.51 9.10
C VAL A 20 -11.43 -0.62 7.62
N ASN A 21 -12.57 -0.07 7.22
CA ASN A 21 -13.03 -0.14 5.83
C ASN A 21 -12.43 0.96 4.96
N GLN A 22 -11.96 2.05 5.57
CA GLN A 22 -11.41 3.21 4.88
C GLN A 22 -10.10 3.62 5.56
N PRO A 23 -9.00 3.77 4.82
CA PRO A 23 -7.69 4.03 5.42
C PRO A 23 -7.62 5.31 6.25
N VAL A 24 -8.35 6.35 5.84
CA VAL A 24 -8.48 7.62 6.58
C VAL A 24 -8.98 7.40 8.02
N HIS A 25 -9.88 6.44 8.25
CA HIS A 25 -10.37 6.13 9.60
C HIS A 25 -9.31 5.44 10.44
N GLY A 26 -8.43 4.63 9.83
CA GLY A 26 -7.29 4.02 10.50
C GLY A 26 -6.33 5.07 11.03
N LEU A 27 -5.91 6.01 10.18
CA LEU A 27 -5.01 7.11 10.58
C LEU A 27 -5.67 8.02 11.64
N LYS A 28 -6.95 8.37 11.50
CA LYS A 28 -7.67 9.15 12.52
C LYS A 28 -7.75 8.43 13.87
N LYS A 29 -7.93 7.11 13.88
CA LYS A 29 -7.92 6.32 15.12
C LYS A 29 -6.54 6.37 15.78
N LEU A 30 -5.48 6.24 15.00
CA LEU A 30 -4.10 6.28 15.48
C LEU A 30 -3.75 7.68 16.04
N MET A 31 -4.07 8.73 15.30
CA MET A 31 -3.87 10.13 15.73
C MET A 31 -4.59 10.44 17.06
N ASN A 32 -5.81 9.92 17.22
CA ASN A 32 -6.60 10.08 18.45
C ASN A 32 -6.26 9.06 19.55
N ARG A 33 -5.15 8.31 19.42
CA ARG A 33 -4.68 7.30 20.39
C ARG A 33 -5.71 6.21 20.72
N ARG A 34 -6.61 5.90 19.79
CA ARG A 34 -7.60 4.81 19.93
C ARG A 34 -7.05 3.45 19.53
N ILE A 35 -5.92 3.44 18.83
CA ILE A 35 -5.13 2.25 18.46
C ILE A 35 -3.66 2.62 18.59
N ASP A 36 -2.81 1.62 18.82
CA ASP A 36 -1.36 1.82 18.97
C ASP A 36 -0.62 1.74 17.63
N VAL A 37 -1.12 0.92 16.71
CA VAL A 37 -0.50 0.64 15.40
C VAL A 37 -1.57 0.57 14.32
N TYR A 38 -1.29 1.20 13.19
CA TYR A 38 -2.06 1.06 11.96
C TYR A 38 -1.18 0.44 10.87
N ILE A 39 -1.71 -0.55 10.14
CA ILE A 39 -0.99 -1.25 9.08
C ILE A 39 -1.83 -1.21 7.80
N ASP A 40 -1.22 -0.70 6.73
CA ASP A 40 -1.77 -0.63 5.38
C ASP A 40 -0.59 -0.54 4.39
N SER A 41 -0.90 -0.52 3.10
CA SER A 41 0.08 -0.32 2.03
C SER A 41 0.65 1.10 2.02
N ASP A 42 1.95 1.21 1.75
CA ASP A 42 2.68 2.48 1.67
C ASP A 42 2.00 3.50 0.75
N LYS A 43 1.56 3.07 -0.43
CA LYS A 43 0.85 3.95 -1.38
C LYS A 43 -0.34 4.65 -0.72
N GLN A 44 -1.17 3.92 0.02
CA GLN A 44 -2.35 4.52 0.66
C GLN A 44 -1.97 5.42 1.83
N VAL A 45 -1.01 4.98 2.66
CA VAL A 45 -0.59 5.73 3.85
C VAL A 45 0.10 7.02 3.46
N LEU A 46 1.07 6.97 2.54
CA LEU A 46 1.85 8.14 2.12
C LEU A 46 0.95 9.20 1.46
N SER A 47 0.05 8.80 0.56
CA SER A 47 -0.89 9.74 -0.06
C SER A 47 -1.82 10.42 0.97
N LEU A 48 -2.20 9.73 2.04
CA LEU A 48 -3.01 10.33 3.10
C LEU A 48 -2.19 11.22 4.03
N LEU A 49 -0.96 10.81 4.39
CA LEU A 49 -0.08 11.62 5.23
C LEU A 49 0.33 12.94 4.57
N ALA A 50 0.29 13.02 3.23
CA ALA A 50 0.50 14.24 2.48
C ALA A 50 -0.67 15.25 2.59
N LEU A 51 -1.86 14.83 3.05
CA LEU A 51 -3.01 15.72 3.18
C LEU A 51 -2.83 16.69 4.37
N PRO A 52 -3.34 17.94 4.26
CA PRO A 52 -3.24 18.93 5.34
C PRO A 52 -3.79 18.46 6.69
N GLU A 53 -4.80 17.59 6.69
CA GLU A 53 -5.39 17.03 7.91
C GLU A 53 -4.41 16.19 8.74
N PHE A 54 -3.43 15.56 8.09
CA PHE A 54 -2.44 14.71 8.77
C PHE A 54 -1.07 15.38 8.90
N LYS A 55 -0.91 16.57 8.34
CA LYS A 55 0.25 17.42 8.53
C LYS A 55 0.38 17.74 10.02
N ASP A 56 1.57 17.56 10.58
CA ASP A 56 1.89 17.76 12.01
C ASP A 56 1.13 16.87 13.00
N SER A 57 0.49 15.78 12.53
CA SER A 57 -0.20 14.80 13.39
C SER A 57 0.72 13.99 14.31
N GLY A 58 2.04 14.07 14.10
CA GLY A 58 3.04 13.26 14.80
C GLY A 58 3.05 11.79 14.40
N LEU A 59 2.25 11.40 13.40
CA LEU A 59 2.24 10.05 12.84
C LEU A 59 3.55 9.79 12.09
N ARG A 60 4.11 8.60 12.29
CA ARG A 60 5.36 8.18 11.64
C ARG A 60 5.28 6.72 11.19
N ILE A 61 5.88 6.43 10.06
CA ILE A 61 6.13 5.06 9.62
C ILE A 61 7.26 4.51 10.49
N VAL A 62 7.03 3.36 11.12
CA VAL A 62 7.99 2.77 12.09
C VAL A 62 8.59 1.45 11.63
N ALA A 63 7.95 0.75 10.70
CA ALA A 63 8.38 -0.54 10.19
C ALA A 63 7.65 -0.91 8.91
N GLU A 64 8.28 -1.78 8.11
CA GLU A 64 7.64 -2.50 7.01
C GLU A 64 7.27 -3.91 7.49
N LEU A 65 6.03 -4.35 7.29
CA LEU A 65 5.59 -5.69 7.68
C LEU A 65 6.04 -6.74 6.66
N GLU A 66 5.84 -6.46 5.36
CA GLU A 66 6.15 -7.37 4.26
C GLU A 66 6.10 -6.63 2.94
N SER A 67 7.05 -6.94 2.04
CA SER A 67 7.01 -6.51 0.64
C SER A 67 6.33 -7.56 -0.21
N ILE A 68 5.30 -7.17 -0.97
CA ILE A 68 4.54 -8.08 -1.82
C ILE A 68 4.57 -7.58 -3.25
N ALA A 69 4.96 -8.45 -4.19
CA ALA A 69 4.90 -8.14 -5.60
C ALA A 69 3.43 -7.95 -6.03
N SER A 70 3.13 -6.77 -6.57
CA SER A 70 1.84 -6.49 -7.18
C SER A 70 1.85 -6.92 -8.65
N TYR A 71 0.80 -7.62 -9.07
CA TYR A 71 0.62 -8.07 -10.43
C TYR A 71 -0.66 -7.47 -11.02
N PRO A 72 -0.63 -7.00 -12.27
CA PRO A 72 -1.85 -6.66 -12.98
C PRO A 72 -2.78 -7.87 -13.02
N TYR A 73 -4.04 -7.64 -12.65
CA TYR A 73 -5.08 -8.66 -12.75
C TYR A 73 -5.95 -8.38 -13.97
N LEU A 74 -6.11 -9.39 -14.81
CA LEU A 74 -7.03 -9.35 -15.96
C LEU A 74 -8.21 -10.27 -15.70
N HIS A 75 -9.40 -9.81 -16.05
CA HIS A 75 -10.59 -10.65 -16.03
C HIS A 75 -10.41 -11.84 -16.98
N LYS A 76 -10.91 -13.03 -16.60
CA LYS A 76 -10.74 -14.28 -17.38
C LYS A 76 -11.17 -14.16 -18.84
N LYS A 77 -12.18 -13.33 -19.12
CA LYS A 77 -12.66 -13.01 -20.49
C LYS A 77 -11.60 -12.37 -21.40
N HIS A 78 -10.50 -11.89 -20.84
CA HIS A 78 -9.37 -11.27 -21.55
C HIS A 78 -8.07 -12.05 -21.36
N ALA A 79 -8.15 -13.36 -21.11
CA ALA A 79 -6.97 -14.19 -20.86
C ALA A 79 -5.94 -14.12 -22.00
N GLU A 80 -6.40 -13.96 -23.24
CA GLU A 80 -5.56 -13.77 -24.43
C GLU A 80 -4.67 -12.51 -24.40
N LEU A 81 -5.05 -11.49 -23.62
CA LEU A 81 -4.23 -10.29 -23.45
C LEU A 81 -3.10 -10.48 -22.43
N ALA A 82 -3.21 -11.47 -21.54
CA ALA A 82 -2.23 -11.70 -20.49
C ALA A 82 -0.80 -11.94 -21.01
N PRO A 83 -0.55 -12.82 -22.00
CA PRO A 83 0.81 -13.01 -22.51
C PRO A 83 1.36 -11.75 -23.17
N ARG A 84 0.53 -11.03 -23.94
CA ARG A 84 0.91 -9.77 -24.61
C ARG A 84 1.26 -8.69 -23.61
N LEU A 85 0.46 -8.52 -22.56
CA LEU A 85 0.73 -7.56 -21.49
C LEU A 85 2.01 -7.92 -20.73
N ALA A 86 2.24 -9.20 -20.48
CA ALA A 86 3.45 -9.67 -19.80
C ALA A 86 4.72 -9.37 -20.62
N GLU A 87 4.66 -9.54 -21.95
CA GLU A 87 5.77 -9.23 -22.85
C GLU A 87 6.11 -7.73 -22.83
N VAL A 88 5.10 -6.87 -23.02
CA VAL A 88 5.29 -5.41 -22.96
C VAL A 88 5.86 -4.96 -21.62
N LEU A 89 5.35 -5.49 -20.51
CA LEU A 89 5.86 -5.13 -19.18
C LEU A 89 7.30 -5.60 -18.93
N LYS A 90 7.71 -6.73 -19.53
CA LYS A 90 9.11 -7.19 -19.47
C LYS A 90 10.02 -6.28 -20.28
N GLU A 91 9.60 -5.93 -21.49
CA GLU A 91 10.35 -5.01 -22.35
C GLU A 91 10.51 -3.65 -21.68
N MET A 92 9.44 -3.08 -21.14
CA MET A 92 9.47 -1.82 -20.38
C MET A 92 10.48 -1.83 -19.23
N LYS A 93 10.55 -2.92 -18.47
CA LYS A 93 11.53 -3.09 -17.38
C LYS A 93 12.95 -3.21 -17.92
N SER A 94 13.17 -3.92 -19.03
CA SER A 94 14.49 -4.03 -19.64
C SER A 94 15.03 -2.69 -20.15
N MET A 95 14.13 -1.79 -20.57
CA MET A 95 14.47 -0.43 -21.00
C MET A 95 14.62 0.57 -19.85
N GLY A 96 14.41 0.17 -18.59
CA GLY A 96 14.37 1.09 -17.45
C GLY A 96 13.19 2.07 -17.44
N LEU A 97 12.22 1.89 -18.35
CA LEU A 97 11.09 2.79 -18.51
C LEU A 97 10.12 2.65 -17.33
N PHE A 98 10.03 1.46 -16.75
CA PHE A 98 9.18 1.19 -15.61
C PHE A 98 9.65 1.95 -14.36
N GLU A 99 10.95 1.93 -14.09
CA GLU A 99 11.61 2.64 -12.99
C GLU A 99 11.45 4.16 -13.17
N LYS A 100 11.65 4.66 -14.39
CA LYS A 100 11.44 6.09 -14.70
C LYS A 100 10.01 6.55 -14.41
N PHE A 101 9.01 5.74 -14.76
CA PHE A 101 7.61 6.07 -14.43
C PHE A 101 7.34 6.01 -12.91
N LEU A 102 7.95 5.06 -12.20
CA LEU A 102 7.83 5.00 -10.74
C LEU A 102 8.44 6.23 -10.06
N GLU A 103 9.62 6.68 -10.51
CA GLU A 103 10.24 7.92 -10.02
C GLU A 103 9.38 9.14 -10.31
N HIS A 104 8.83 9.25 -11.52
CA HIS A 104 7.97 10.38 -11.87
C HIS A 104 6.72 10.46 -10.96
N VAL A 105 6.09 9.32 -10.68
CA VAL A 105 4.95 9.26 -9.76
C VAL A 105 5.38 9.58 -8.32
N ARG A 106 6.58 9.18 -7.88
CA ARG A 106 7.08 9.54 -6.54
C ARG A 106 7.28 11.05 -6.41
N ASN A 107 7.96 11.67 -7.37
CA ASN A 107 8.27 13.10 -7.34
C ASN A 107 7.01 13.97 -7.45
N GLN A 108 5.98 13.53 -8.17
CA GLN A 108 4.69 14.23 -8.23
C GLN A 108 3.90 14.22 -6.91
N ASN A 109 4.24 13.36 -5.96
CA ASN A 109 3.63 13.35 -4.63
C ASN A 109 4.44 14.17 -3.59
N GLU A 110 5.59 14.73 -4.00
CA GLU A 110 6.46 15.58 -3.16
C GLU A 110 6.27 17.09 -3.43
N GLU A 111 5.53 17.46 -4.49
CA GLU A 111 5.09 18.84 -4.81
C GLU A 111 3.66 19.11 -4.30
#